data_AF-A0A1H7PK48-F1
#
_entry.id   AF-A0A1H7PK48-F1
#
_cell.length_a   1.000
_cell.length_b   1.000
_cell.length_c   1.000
_cell.angle_alpha   90.00
_cell.angle_beta   90.00
_cell.angle_gamma   90.00
#
_symmetry.space_group_name_H-M   'P 1'
#
loop_
_entity.id
_entity.type
_entity.pdbx_description
1 polymer ?
#
loop_
_entity_poly.entity_id
_entity_poly.type
_entity_poly.pdbx_seq_one_letter_code
_entity_poly.pdbx_strand_id
1 'polypeptide(L)'
;MTPDLFPQLLGLTISDEALHQAIAPHAAGDTALNPARIQKLKTDFLMLTELGVVFSFSNRDAYQREFGEPRGEGAKVLSGIFYYPQGSEEVEPYEGPGPFSEAPVETREEALAAYGEPDASDGEEDAIEWEQWVVQAGGQGVELSADYDEDGEVLCLTAALAMA
;
A
#
# COMPACT_ATOMS: atom_id res chain seq x y z
N MET A 1 -14.31 -3.43 4.27
CA MET A 1 -13.23 -4.04 3.47
C MET A 1 -12.12 -4.39 4.45
N THR A 2 -11.51 -5.56 4.29
CA THR A 2 -10.35 -5.97 5.08
C THR A 2 -9.07 -5.35 4.48
N PRO A 3 -8.02 -5.10 5.29
CA PRO A 3 -6.86 -4.34 4.84
C PRO A 3 -6.09 -4.96 3.67
N ASP A 4 -6.05 -6.29 3.58
CA ASP A 4 -5.47 -7.07 2.48
C ASP A 4 -6.09 -6.75 1.11
N LEU A 5 -7.31 -6.21 1.09
CA LEU A 5 -8.02 -5.82 -0.13
C LEU A 5 -7.93 -4.32 -0.45
N PHE A 6 -7.28 -3.51 0.39
CA PHE A 6 -7.11 -2.08 0.11
C PHE A 6 -6.43 -1.77 -1.23
N PRO A 7 -5.51 -2.58 -1.80
CA PRO A 7 -4.93 -2.23 -3.09
C PRO A 7 -5.95 -2.21 -4.24
N GLN A 8 -7.15 -2.78 -4.05
CA GLN A 8 -8.28 -2.59 -4.98
C GLN A 8 -8.81 -1.15 -5.03
N LEU A 9 -8.40 -0.29 -4.10
CA LEU A 9 -8.74 1.12 -4.02
C LEU A 9 -7.74 2.00 -4.76
N LEU A 10 -6.59 1.46 -5.20
CA LEU A 10 -5.59 2.23 -5.96
C LEU A 10 -6.24 2.93 -7.16
N GLY A 11 -5.84 4.18 -7.39
CA GLY A 11 -6.39 5.06 -8.41
C GLY A 11 -7.72 5.74 -8.07
N LEU A 12 -8.37 5.37 -6.95
CA LEU A 12 -9.44 6.19 -6.39
C LEU A 12 -8.87 7.48 -5.82
N THR A 13 -9.72 8.47 -5.72
CA THR A 13 -9.42 9.80 -5.25
C THR A 13 -10.00 10.05 -3.88
N ILE A 14 -9.46 11.05 -3.19
CA ILE A 14 -9.94 11.48 -1.87
C ILE A 14 -11.40 11.96 -1.85
N SER A 15 -12.06 12.11 -3.00
CA SER A 15 -13.49 12.45 -3.10
C SER A 15 -14.39 11.23 -3.34
N ASP A 16 -13.82 10.05 -3.57
CA ASP A 16 -14.61 8.86 -3.89
C ASP A 16 -15.13 8.17 -2.63
N GLU A 17 -16.45 8.06 -2.53
CA GLU A 17 -17.15 7.46 -1.39
C GLU A 17 -16.63 6.05 -1.01
N ALA A 18 -16.26 5.24 -2.01
CA ALA A 18 -15.74 3.89 -1.78
C ALA A 18 -14.44 3.89 -0.94
N LEU A 19 -13.56 4.87 -1.15
CA LEU A 19 -12.34 5.04 -0.39
C LEU A 19 -12.66 5.41 1.07
N HIS A 20 -13.63 6.32 1.27
CA HIS A 20 -14.08 6.74 2.60
C HIS A 20 -14.69 5.57 3.37
N GLN A 21 -15.57 4.80 2.73
CA GLN A 21 -16.23 3.65 3.34
C GLN A 21 -15.25 2.54 3.71
N ALA A 22 -14.18 2.35 2.92
CA ALA A 22 -13.16 1.35 3.21
C ALA A 22 -12.29 1.76 4.41
N ILE A 23 -11.95 3.04 4.54
CA ILE A 23 -11.06 3.56 5.59
C ILE A 23 -11.80 3.81 6.92
N ALA A 24 -13.04 4.29 6.88
CA ALA A 24 -13.78 4.73 8.07
C ALA A 24 -13.82 3.72 9.24
N PRO A 25 -13.91 2.39 9.03
CA PRO A 25 -13.86 1.41 10.12
C PRO A 25 -12.51 1.32 10.83
N HIS A 26 -11.43 1.70 10.15
CA HIS A 26 -10.03 1.56 10.60
C HIS A 26 -9.41 2.89 11.03
N ALA A 27 -10.07 4.00 10.67
CA ALA A 27 -9.67 5.33 11.07
C ALA A 27 -10.16 5.63 12.51
N ALA A 28 -9.29 5.47 13.50
CA ALA A 28 -9.55 5.96 14.85
C ALA A 28 -9.43 7.49 14.93
N GLY A 29 -10.47 8.18 15.42
CA GLY A 29 -10.41 9.61 15.74
C GLY A 29 -10.15 10.54 14.54
N ASP A 30 -9.11 11.38 14.62
CA ASP A 30 -8.78 12.42 13.63
C ASP A 30 -8.27 11.84 12.29
N THR A 31 -8.04 10.52 12.15
CA THR A 31 -7.54 9.85 10.94
C THR A 31 -8.53 9.73 9.77
N ALA A 32 -9.78 10.15 9.92
CA ALA A 32 -10.72 10.16 8.80
C ALA A 32 -10.25 11.11 7.68
N LEU A 33 -10.42 10.71 6.40
CA LEU A 33 -10.27 11.56 5.21
C LEU A 33 -11.35 12.66 5.18
N ASN A 34 -11.41 13.52 6.19
CA ASN A 34 -12.39 14.60 6.22
C ASN A 34 -11.89 15.81 5.39
N PRO A 35 -12.80 16.64 4.85
CA PRO A 35 -12.43 17.79 4.02
C PRO A 35 -11.48 18.79 4.71
N ALA A 36 -11.58 18.96 6.02
CA ALA A 36 -10.73 19.88 6.78
C ALA A 36 -9.29 19.38 6.91
N ARG A 37 -9.09 18.05 6.94
CA ARG A 37 -7.78 17.42 6.89
C ARG A 37 -7.22 17.38 5.48
N ILE A 38 -8.01 17.06 4.47
CA ILE A 38 -7.61 17.18 3.05
C ILE A 38 -7.09 18.58 2.72
N GLN A 39 -7.72 19.64 3.25
CA GLN A 39 -7.24 21.02 3.10
C GLN A 39 -5.98 21.35 3.93
N LYS A 40 -5.73 20.63 5.03
CA LYS A 40 -4.58 20.82 5.93
C LYS A 40 -3.42 19.87 5.65
N LEU A 41 -3.65 18.79 4.90
CA LEU A 41 -2.66 17.82 4.46
C LEU A 41 -1.72 18.57 3.52
N LYS A 42 -0.66 19.11 4.12
CA LYS A 42 0.56 19.49 3.42
C LYS A 42 1.40 18.26 3.06
N THR A 43 0.96 17.08 3.49
CA THR A 43 1.62 15.78 3.35
C THR A 43 0.76 14.87 2.49
N ASP A 44 1.41 14.19 1.56
CA ASP A 44 0.81 13.27 0.59
C ASP A 44 0.48 11.89 1.21
N PHE A 45 0.14 11.84 2.51
CA PHE A 45 -0.02 10.58 3.25
C PHE A 45 -1.18 10.60 4.26
N LEU A 46 -1.78 9.44 4.47
CA LEU A 46 -2.70 9.13 5.56
C LEU A 46 -2.19 7.89 6.32
N MET A 47 -1.95 8.04 7.61
CA MET A 47 -1.53 6.94 8.48
C MET A 47 -2.73 6.36 9.24
N LEU A 48 -2.92 5.05 9.15
CA LEU A 48 -3.80 4.26 9.99
C LEU A 48 -2.93 3.62 11.08
N THR A 49 -2.52 4.45 12.05
CA THR A 49 -1.46 4.13 13.03
C THR A 49 -1.67 2.81 13.77
N GLU A 50 -2.87 2.58 14.32
CA GLU A 50 -3.19 1.33 15.03
C GLU A 50 -3.24 0.10 14.12
N LEU A 51 -3.33 0.31 12.81
CA LEU A 51 -3.38 -0.76 11.82
C LEU A 51 -1.99 -1.06 11.22
N GLY A 52 -0.97 -0.21 11.41
CA GLY A 52 0.31 -0.43 10.73
C GLY A 52 0.27 -0.19 9.22
N VAL A 53 -0.68 0.62 8.73
CA VAL A 53 -0.90 0.85 7.30
C VAL A 53 -0.87 2.34 6.96
N VAL A 54 -0.16 2.69 5.89
CA VAL A 54 -0.04 4.06 5.39
C VAL A 54 -0.49 4.15 3.94
N PHE A 55 -1.31 5.14 3.62
CA PHE A 55 -1.81 5.41 2.27
C PHE A 55 -1.07 6.64 1.75
N SER A 56 -0.55 6.57 0.52
CA SER A 56 0.07 7.70 -0.17
C SER A 56 -0.80 8.23 -1.31
N PHE A 57 -0.79 9.54 -1.49
CA PHE A 57 -1.63 10.25 -2.43
C PHE A 57 -0.84 11.17 -3.32
N SER A 58 -0.80 10.88 -4.61
CA SER A 58 -0.22 11.76 -5.62
C SER A 58 -1.20 12.86 -6.05
N ASN A 59 -0.68 14.02 -6.46
CA ASN A 59 -1.48 14.99 -7.24
C ASN A 59 -1.95 14.34 -8.54
N ARG A 60 -3.17 14.67 -8.98
CA ARG A 60 -3.74 14.14 -10.24
C ARG A 60 -2.77 14.19 -11.42
N ASP A 61 -2.17 15.35 -11.68
CA ASP A 61 -1.26 15.52 -12.82
C ASP A 61 0.02 14.67 -12.71
N ALA A 62 0.49 14.40 -11.50
CA ALA A 62 1.65 13.53 -11.27
C ALA A 62 1.25 12.07 -11.49
N TYR A 63 0.14 11.66 -10.86
CA TYR A 63 -0.44 10.34 -11.03
C TYR A 63 -0.69 10.01 -12.52
N GLN A 64 -1.29 10.95 -13.27
CA GLN A 64 -1.57 10.77 -14.70
C GLN A 64 -0.33 10.52 -15.55
N ARG A 65 0.80 11.11 -15.16
CA ARG A 65 2.08 10.92 -15.86
C ARG A 65 2.71 9.57 -15.58
N GLU A 66 2.48 9.00 -14.40
CA GLU A 66 3.13 7.76 -13.93
C GLU A 66 2.26 6.52 -14.17
N PHE A 67 0.95 6.62 -13.93
CA PHE A 67 0.02 5.48 -13.89
C PHE A 67 -1.17 5.63 -14.86
N GLY A 68 -1.29 6.76 -15.55
CA GLY A 68 -2.42 7.05 -16.44
C GLY A 68 -3.66 7.59 -15.71
N GLU A 69 -4.83 7.49 -16.33
CA GLU A 69 -6.02 8.19 -15.85
C GLU A 69 -6.50 7.65 -14.47
N PRO A 70 -6.68 8.51 -13.46
CA PRO A 70 -7.29 8.12 -12.19
C PRO A 70 -8.70 7.59 -12.39
N ARG A 71 -9.14 6.73 -11.47
CA ARG A 71 -10.49 6.15 -11.49
C ARG A 71 -11.57 7.13 -11.04
N GLY A 72 -11.20 8.17 -10.28
CA GLY A 72 -12.09 9.22 -9.82
C GLY A 72 -11.71 10.63 -10.30
N GLU A 73 -12.48 11.64 -9.89
CA GLU A 73 -12.34 13.03 -10.35
C GLU A 73 -11.59 13.96 -9.38
N GLY A 74 -11.25 13.48 -8.18
CA GLY A 74 -10.58 14.29 -7.16
C GLY A 74 -9.14 14.71 -7.51
N ALA A 75 -8.65 15.73 -6.79
CA ALA A 75 -7.33 16.33 -7.02
C ALA A 75 -6.16 15.50 -6.48
N LYS A 76 -6.42 14.62 -5.50
CA LYS A 76 -5.45 13.71 -4.90
C LYS A 76 -5.90 12.28 -5.12
N VAL A 77 -4.98 11.43 -5.57
CA VAL A 77 -5.24 10.07 -6.05
C VAL A 77 -4.41 9.10 -5.22
N LEU A 78 -5.04 8.05 -4.67
CA LEU A 78 -4.36 6.99 -3.94
C LEU A 78 -3.40 6.27 -4.89
N SER A 79 -2.10 6.44 -4.66
CA SER A 79 -1.02 5.95 -5.54
C SER A 79 -0.23 4.79 -4.94
N GLY A 80 -0.19 4.68 -3.62
CA GLY A 80 0.53 3.60 -2.94
C GLY A 80 -0.05 3.30 -1.57
N ILE A 81 0.15 2.07 -1.12
CA ILE A 81 -0.24 1.59 0.20
C ILE A 81 0.95 0.83 0.79
N PHE A 82 1.27 1.13 2.04
CA PHE A 82 2.42 0.56 2.76
C PHE A 82 1.89 -0.16 3.98
N TYR A 83 2.27 -1.42 4.14
CA TYR A 83 1.98 -2.24 5.30
C TYR A 83 3.30 -2.49 6.02
N TYR A 84 3.32 -2.32 7.34
CA TYR A 84 4.54 -2.44 8.14
C TYR A 84 4.42 -3.62 9.11
N PRO A 85 4.75 -4.87 8.70
CA PRO A 85 4.65 -6.04 9.58
C PRO A 85 5.47 -5.88 10.88
N GLN A 86 6.66 -5.29 10.81
CA GLN A 86 7.45 -4.98 12.01
C GLN A 86 7.08 -3.65 12.70
N GLY A 87 6.17 -2.87 12.13
CA GLY A 87 5.85 -1.51 12.56
C GLY A 87 6.94 -0.50 12.20
N SER A 88 6.79 0.72 12.71
CA SER A 88 7.80 1.79 12.56
C SER A 88 7.74 2.77 13.74
N GLU A 89 8.49 3.87 13.67
CA GLU A 89 8.36 4.95 14.66
C GLU A 89 6.98 5.63 14.65
N GLU A 90 6.22 5.50 13.55
CA GLU A 90 4.95 6.22 13.34
C GLU A 90 3.70 5.31 13.36
N VAL A 91 3.86 4.00 13.16
CA VAL A 91 2.75 3.04 13.10
C VAL A 91 3.06 1.75 13.87
N GLU A 92 2.02 1.14 14.43
CA GLU A 92 2.11 -0.17 15.08
C GLU A 92 2.41 -1.29 14.05
N PRO A 93 2.88 -2.47 14.48
CA PRO A 93 2.99 -3.64 13.63
C PRO A 93 1.67 -4.02 12.95
N TYR A 94 1.71 -4.28 11.64
CA TYR A 94 0.57 -4.82 10.90
C TYR A 94 0.51 -6.35 11.05
N GLU A 95 -0.48 -6.84 11.79
CA GLU A 95 -0.67 -8.28 12.09
C GLU A 95 -1.66 -8.99 11.14
N GLY A 96 -2.09 -8.32 10.07
CA GLY A 96 -3.08 -8.86 9.12
C GLY A 96 -2.46 -9.65 7.96
N PRO A 97 -3.30 -10.23 7.08
CA PRO A 97 -2.81 -10.86 5.86
C PRO A 97 -2.10 -9.87 4.94
N GLY A 98 -1.08 -10.33 4.21
CA GLY A 98 -0.42 -9.52 3.19
C GLY A 98 -1.41 -9.06 2.10
N PRO A 99 -1.11 -8.00 1.34
CA PRO A 99 -1.96 -7.54 0.24
C PRO A 99 -2.24 -8.68 -0.76
N PHE A 100 -3.53 -8.97 -0.98
CA PHE A 100 -4.00 -10.10 -1.80
C PHE A 100 -3.59 -11.50 -1.33
N SER A 101 -3.08 -11.64 -0.11
CA SER A 101 -2.80 -12.92 0.53
C SER A 101 -3.91 -13.27 1.53
N GLU A 102 -4.13 -14.57 1.75
CA GLU A 102 -5.00 -15.06 2.84
C GLU A 102 -4.24 -15.22 4.17
N ALA A 103 -2.91 -15.10 4.15
CA ALA A 103 -2.03 -15.28 5.29
C ALA A 103 -1.13 -14.05 5.51
N PRO A 104 -0.61 -13.84 6.74
CA PRO A 104 0.45 -12.86 7.00
C PRO A 104 1.66 -13.11 6.10
N VAL A 105 2.39 -12.04 5.82
CA VAL A 105 3.65 -12.05 5.07
C VAL A 105 4.65 -11.26 5.89
N GLU A 106 5.34 -11.95 6.79
CA GLU A 106 6.29 -11.40 7.76
C GLU A 106 7.73 -11.74 7.39
N THR A 107 7.92 -12.75 6.54
CA THR A 107 9.24 -13.18 6.05
C THR A 107 9.29 -13.30 4.53
N ARG A 108 10.51 -13.32 3.98
CA ARG A 108 10.73 -13.62 2.56
C ARG A 108 10.16 -14.97 2.12
N GLU A 109 10.29 -16.00 2.96
CA GLU A 109 9.72 -17.33 2.63
C GLU A 109 8.20 -17.26 2.46
N GLU A 110 7.52 -16.51 3.32
CA GLU A 110 6.08 -16.27 3.23
C GLU A 110 5.71 -15.40 2.03
N ALA A 111 6.52 -14.40 1.68
CA ALA A 111 6.30 -13.59 0.48
C ALA A 111 6.38 -14.45 -0.78
N LEU A 112 7.39 -15.32 -0.89
CA LEU A 112 7.53 -16.27 -1.99
C LEU A 112 6.38 -17.29 -2.02
N ALA A 113 5.91 -17.74 -0.85
CA ALA A 113 4.76 -18.65 -0.77
C ALA A 113 3.45 -17.97 -1.20
N ALA A 114 3.28 -16.69 -0.87
CA ALA A 114 2.07 -15.91 -1.17
C ALA A 114 2.03 -15.43 -2.63
N TYR A 115 3.15 -14.92 -3.15
CA TYR A 115 3.20 -14.20 -4.44
C TYR A 115 3.95 -14.95 -5.54
N GLY A 116 4.70 -16.00 -5.19
CA GLY A 116 5.48 -16.79 -6.14
C GLY A 116 6.86 -16.21 -6.42
N GLU A 117 7.40 -16.51 -7.60
CA GLU A 117 8.71 -16.02 -8.04
C GLU A 117 8.63 -14.52 -8.37
N PRO A 118 9.56 -13.69 -7.86
CA PRO A 118 9.56 -12.24 -8.12
C PRO A 118 9.95 -11.91 -9.55
N ASP A 119 9.37 -10.84 -10.09
CA ASP A 119 9.70 -10.27 -11.40
C ASP A 119 11.03 -9.49 -11.36
N ALA A 120 11.34 -8.90 -10.21
CA ALA A 120 12.58 -8.18 -9.95
C ALA A 120 13.04 -8.36 -8.50
N SER A 121 14.35 -8.32 -8.30
CA SER A 121 14.98 -8.43 -6.98
C SER A 121 16.29 -7.65 -6.96
N ASP A 122 16.68 -7.17 -5.80
CA ASP A 122 17.99 -6.57 -5.55
C ASP A 122 18.58 -7.10 -4.24
N GLY A 123 19.90 -7.18 -4.18
CA GLY A 123 20.62 -7.75 -3.06
C GLY A 123 21.98 -8.35 -3.45
N GLU A 124 22.73 -8.76 -2.43
CA GLU A 124 24.00 -9.50 -2.58
C GLU A 124 23.74 -11.02 -2.60
N GLU A 125 24.77 -11.82 -2.93
CA GLU A 125 24.66 -13.29 -3.07
C GLU A 125 24.02 -13.98 -1.85
N ASP A 126 24.16 -13.39 -0.66
CA ASP A 126 23.69 -13.96 0.61
C ASP A 126 22.57 -13.14 1.30
N ALA A 127 22.15 -11.99 0.74
CA ALA A 127 21.15 -11.10 1.35
C ALA A 127 20.31 -10.39 0.30
N ILE A 128 19.00 -10.61 0.31
CA ILE A 128 18.05 -9.93 -0.58
C ILE A 128 17.49 -8.72 0.16
N GLU A 129 17.65 -7.53 -0.42
CA GLU A 129 17.19 -6.28 0.17
C GLU A 129 15.73 -5.98 -0.20
N TRP A 130 15.36 -6.22 -1.46
CA TRP A 130 13.97 -6.10 -1.90
C TRP A 130 13.62 -7.04 -3.05
N GLU A 131 12.34 -7.37 -3.14
CA GLU A 131 11.73 -8.13 -4.24
C GLU A 131 10.43 -7.47 -4.68
N GLN A 132 10.05 -7.71 -5.94
CA GLN A 132 8.86 -7.15 -6.55
C GLN A 132 8.11 -8.19 -7.40
N TRP A 133 6.79 -8.11 -7.37
CA TRP A 133 5.86 -8.92 -8.15
C TRP A 133 4.82 -8.04 -8.83
N VAL A 134 4.34 -8.44 -10.00
CA VAL A 134 3.16 -7.86 -10.65
C VAL A 134 2.00 -8.84 -10.57
N VAL A 135 1.05 -8.54 -9.68
CA VAL A 135 -0.16 -9.35 -9.50
C VAL A 135 -1.35 -8.75 -10.24
N GLN A 136 -2.26 -9.61 -10.72
CA GLN A 136 -3.49 -9.17 -11.38
C GLN A 136 -4.63 -9.11 -10.37
N ALA A 137 -5.14 -7.90 -10.11
CA ALA A 137 -6.25 -7.68 -9.19
C ALA A 137 -7.38 -6.90 -9.88
N GLY A 138 -8.56 -7.51 -9.99
CA GLY A 138 -9.73 -6.84 -10.57
C GLY A 138 -9.54 -6.36 -12.02
N GLY A 139 -8.60 -6.95 -12.77
CA GLY A 139 -8.28 -6.56 -14.15
C GLY A 139 -7.25 -5.44 -14.29
N GLN A 140 -6.61 -5.00 -13.20
CA GLN A 140 -5.44 -4.11 -13.24
C GLN A 140 -4.18 -4.83 -12.73
N GLY A 141 -3.01 -4.45 -13.26
CA GLY A 141 -1.72 -4.86 -12.70
C GLY A 141 -1.40 -4.02 -11.46
N VAL A 142 -1.19 -4.69 -10.33
CA VAL A 142 -0.69 -4.09 -9.09
C VAL A 142 0.73 -4.59 -8.90
N GLU A 143 1.65 -3.65 -8.71
CA GLU A 143 3.00 -3.91 -8.27
C GLU A 143 2.98 -4.10 -6.76
N LEU A 144 3.44 -5.26 -6.30
CA LEU A 144 3.74 -5.53 -4.91
C LEU A 144 5.25 -5.53 -4.74
N SER A 145 5.75 -4.89 -3.70
CA SER A 145 7.17 -4.95 -3.34
C SER A 145 7.30 -5.28 -1.86
N ALA A 146 8.34 -6.04 -1.51
CA ALA A 146 8.72 -6.33 -0.14
C ALA A 146 10.15 -5.84 0.09
N ASP A 147 10.33 -5.01 1.11
CA ASP A 147 11.64 -4.64 1.63
C ASP A 147 11.96 -5.54 2.82
N TYR A 148 13.18 -6.07 2.89
CA TYR A 148 13.62 -7.00 3.92
C TYR A 148 14.75 -6.43 4.77
N ASP A 149 14.88 -6.94 6.00
CA ASP A 149 16.10 -6.79 6.78
C ASP A 149 17.14 -7.89 6.47
N GLU A 150 18.27 -7.86 7.18
CA GLU A 150 19.38 -8.80 6.98
C GLU A 150 19.03 -10.26 7.31
N ASP A 151 17.98 -10.50 8.11
CA ASP A 151 17.50 -11.83 8.47
C ASP A 151 16.38 -12.31 7.51
N GLY A 152 15.98 -11.48 6.55
CA GLY A 152 14.92 -11.77 5.59
C GLY A 152 13.51 -11.55 6.13
N GLU A 153 13.38 -10.83 7.25
CA GLU A 153 12.10 -10.40 7.79
C GLU A 153 11.61 -9.17 7.01
N VAL A 154 10.30 -9.10 6.78
CA VAL A 154 9.66 -8.05 5.99
C VAL A 154 9.53 -6.78 6.82
N LEU A 155 10.22 -5.74 6.38
CA LEU A 155 10.12 -4.41 6.95
C LEU A 155 8.87 -3.68 6.44
N CYS A 156 8.60 -3.80 5.14
CA CYS A 156 7.50 -3.11 4.48
C CYS A 156 6.98 -3.93 3.30
N LEU A 157 5.66 -4.02 3.16
CA LEU A 157 5.00 -4.43 1.92
C LEU A 157 4.39 -3.19 1.28
N THR A 158 4.74 -2.94 0.04
CA THR A 158 4.20 -1.84 -0.76
C THR A 158 3.27 -2.39 -1.82
N ALA A 159 2.11 -1.76 -2.01
CA ALA A 159 1.21 -2.02 -3.13
C ALA A 159 0.95 -0.72 -3.89
N ALA A 160 1.30 -0.70 -5.19
CA ALA A 160 1.12 0.43 -6.10
C ALA A 160 0.63 -0.05 -7.46
N LEU A 161 0.16 0.84 -8.33
CA LEU A 161 -0.10 0.43 -9.71
C LEU A 161 1.22 0.20 -10.44
N ALA A 162 1.24 -0.81 -11.31
CA ALA A 162 2.33 -0.95 -12.26
C ALA A 162 2.42 0.32 -13.12
N MET A 163 3.64 0.86 -13.30
CA MET A 163 3.86 2.03 -14.15
C MET A 163 3.41 1.76 -15.59
N ALA A 164 2.83 2.79 -16.23
CA ALA A 164 2.26 2.72 -17.58
C ALA A 164 3.30 2.80 -18.72
#